data_AF-A0A178ZNF5-F1
#
_entry.id   AF-A0A178ZNF5-F1
#
_cell.length_a   1.000
_cell.length_b   1.000
_cell.length_c   1.000
_cell.angle_alpha   90.00
_cell.angle_beta   90.00
_cell.angle_gamma   90.00
#
_symmetry.space_group_name_H-M   'P 1'
#
loop_
_entity.id
_entity.type
_entity.pdbx_description
1 polymer ?
#
loop_
_entity_poly.entity_id
_entity_poly.type
_entity_poly.pdbx_seq_one_letter_code
_entity_poly.pdbx_strand_id
1 'polypeptide(L)'
;MAQKHNFNVEPVARFTGLNAAIRRPREIAYFSYDEDHNFRLDASSLRYYYPPALPCDLSKGFETFRQLDDSDDDHLDGLLEAIIAYEKEKGSKTEIDVVTWRGMMTKLMIVPFSKLDDWEMNVTLFQGTLFIEENHTKKISSREQQYSSAGRPGAMSQDLMSFWGYKFETVSLMPASWPETSREYIESREDLIVSNYAQYCSIVRTGFGKVKMILGGEVDAVMAFKPEDKSQPIDWVELKTTATITNEREHIKYERKLLKFWAQSFLLGVPKIIVGYRTQQGILERLEELNVQNIPDNIKLKGRGLWDGQTCINFAASFLECEHMVDYAADLADFETGLKTTITSDGVWRVRKREKYPVLEVLKVEESGHGDILSSAFVEWRTTGLQSHQQHLLELRGDTGLEASEPP
;
A
#
# COMPACT_ATOMS: atom_id res chain seq x y z
N MET A 1 28.55 18.62 4.16
CA MET A 1 27.49 18.97 3.20
C MET A 1 26.54 17.79 3.18
N ALA A 2 25.22 18.00 3.28
CA ALA A 2 24.26 16.89 3.25
C ALA A 2 24.45 16.08 1.97
N GLN A 3 24.63 14.77 2.09
CA GLN A 3 24.80 13.89 0.94
C GLN A 3 23.51 13.91 0.13
N LYS A 4 23.59 14.45 -1.09
CA LYS A 4 22.45 14.61 -2.01
C LYS A 4 22.70 13.84 -3.29
N HIS A 5 21.74 12.99 -3.65
CA HIS A 5 21.70 12.26 -4.90
C HIS A 5 20.40 12.57 -5.64
N ASN A 6 20.45 12.55 -6.97
CA ASN A 6 19.29 12.77 -7.82
C ASN A 6 19.08 11.54 -8.71
N PHE A 7 17.83 11.14 -8.85
CA PHE A 7 17.40 10.12 -9.80
C PHE A 7 16.48 10.75 -10.85
N ASN A 8 16.89 10.72 -12.11
CA ASN A 8 16.16 11.31 -13.22
C ASN A 8 14.88 10.51 -13.52
N VAL A 9 13.75 11.21 -13.53
CA VAL A 9 12.45 10.65 -13.93
C VAL A 9 12.21 10.89 -15.42
N GLU A 10 12.69 12.02 -15.94
CA GLU A 10 12.57 12.38 -17.35
C GLU A 10 13.89 12.17 -18.10
N PRO A 11 13.86 11.78 -19.40
CA PRO A 11 12.67 11.48 -20.18
C PRO A 11 12.05 10.12 -19.78
N VAL A 12 10.74 10.07 -19.55
CA VAL A 12 10.02 8.82 -19.18
C VAL A 12 10.27 7.68 -20.18
N ALA A 13 10.50 8.02 -21.46
CA ALA A 13 10.81 7.05 -22.51
C ALA A 13 12.01 6.13 -22.18
N ARG A 14 12.94 6.54 -21.32
CA ARG A 14 14.09 5.70 -20.92
C ARG A 14 13.69 4.42 -20.17
N PHE A 15 12.49 4.40 -19.59
CA PHE A 15 11.94 3.22 -18.91
C PHE A 15 11.04 2.37 -19.82
N THR A 16 10.84 2.81 -21.07
CA THR A 16 10.09 2.05 -22.07
C THR A 16 10.98 0.95 -22.68
N GLY A 17 10.40 -0.22 -22.96
CA GLY A 17 11.14 -1.35 -23.55
C GLY A 17 12.00 -2.18 -22.58
N LEU A 18 12.20 -1.72 -21.34
CA LEU A 18 12.72 -2.57 -20.27
C LEU A 18 11.69 -3.64 -19.90
N ASN A 19 12.16 -4.78 -19.41
CA ASN A 19 11.31 -5.89 -18.96
C ASN A 19 11.74 -6.32 -17.56
N ALA A 20 11.46 -5.47 -16.57
CA ALA A 20 11.72 -5.83 -15.18
C ALA A 20 10.90 -7.04 -14.77
N ALA A 21 11.56 -8.07 -14.21
CA ALA A 21 10.87 -9.25 -13.70
C ALA A 21 9.96 -8.87 -12.52
N ILE A 22 8.77 -9.45 -12.47
CA ILE A 22 7.79 -9.20 -11.40
C ILE A 22 7.59 -10.50 -10.62
N ARG A 23 7.70 -10.42 -9.30
CA ARG A 23 7.28 -11.51 -8.42
C ARG A 23 5.82 -11.27 -8.04
N ARG A 24 4.95 -12.24 -8.29
CA ARG A 24 3.54 -12.13 -7.87
C ARG A 24 3.47 -11.97 -6.34
N PRO A 25 2.71 -10.98 -5.82
CA PRO A 25 2.50 -10.83 -4.38
C PRO A 25 1.93 -12.12 -3.77
N ARG A 26 2.47 -12.52 -2.63
CA ARG A 26 1.96 -13.63 -1.81
C ARG A 26 1.82 -13.17 -0.37
N GLU A 27 0.64 -13.31 0.22
CA GLU A 27 0.43 -13.01 1.64
C GLU A 27 1.30 -13.95 2.49
N ILE A 28 2.02 -13.37 3.44
CA ILE A 28 2.89 -14.08 4.40
C ILE A 28 2.40 -13.91 5.84
N ALA A 29 1.73 -12.79 6.13
CA ALA A 29 1.16 -12.45 7.42
C ALA A 29 -0.02 -11.48 7.22
N TYR A 30 -0.78 -11.24 8.27
CA TYR A 30 -1.88 -10.28 8.29
C TYR A 30 -2.14 -9.88 9.74
N PHE A 31 -2.87 -8.78 9.91
CA PHE A 31 -3.36 -8.33 11.21
C PHE A 31 -4.63 -7.48 11.02
N SER A 32 -5.34 -7.21 12.10
CA SER A 32 -6.54 -6.39 12.13
C SER A 32 -6.38 -5.22 13.10
N TYR A 33 -6.97 -4.08 12.79
CA TYR A 33 -7.39 -3.09 13.78
C TYR A 33 -8.89 -3.30 14.03
N ASP A 34 -9.30 -3.38 15.29
CA ASP A 34 -10.72 -3.59 15.65
C ASP A 34 -11.57 -2.30 15.58
N GLU A 35 -12.84 -2.37 15.99
CA GLU A 35 -13.81 -1.25 15.95
C GLU A 35 -13.44 -0.05 16.85
N ASP A 36 -12.44 -0.25 17.71
CA ASP A 36 -11.85 0.77 18.58
C ASP A 36 -10.38 1.08 18.16
N HIS A 37 -9.98 0.62 16.97
CA HIS A 37 -8.66 0.76 16.37
C HIS A 37 -7.52 0.12 17.17
N ASN A 38 -7.80 -0.92 17.96
CA ASN A 38 -6.76 -1.67 18.65
C ASN A 38 -6.17 -2.75 17.73
N PHE A 39 -4.85 -2.88 17.76
CA PHE A 39 -4.12 -3.89 17.00
C PHE A 39 -4.41 -5.32 17.48
N ARG A 40 -4.66 -6.22 16.53
CA ARG A 40 -4.95 -7.65 16.73
C ARG A 40 -4.17 -8.50 15.72
N LEU A 41 -3.43 -9.50 16.17
CA LEU A 41 -2.74 -10.48 15.30
C LEU A 41 -3.72 -11.57 14.81
N ASP A 42 -4.81 -11.16 14.20
CA ASP A 42 -5.85 -12.06 13.68
C ASP A 42 -6.56 -11.44 12.45
N ALA A 43 -7.64 -12.09 12.03
CA ALA A 43 -8.47 -11.67 10.90
C ALA A 43 -9.84 -11.11 11.35
N SER A 44 -9.97 -10.58 12.57
CA SER A 44 -11.26 -10.14 13.14
C SER A 44 -11.96 -9.06 12.31
N SER A 45 -11.19 -8.24 11.60
CA SER A 45 -11.71 -7.12 10.80
C SER A 45 -11.84 -7.45 9.31
N LEU A 46 -11.64 -8.71 8.92
CA LEU A 46 -11.87 -9.14 7.55
C LEU A 46 -13.34 -8.96 7.15
N ARG A 47 -13.58 -8.35 6.00
CA ARG A 47 -14.93 -8.15 5.45
C ARG A 47 -15.18 -8.97 4.19
N TYR A 48 -16.45 -9.12 3.86
CA TYR A 48 -16.94 -9.90 2.73
C TYR A 48 -17.77 -9.02 1.81
N TYR A 49 -17.45 -9.00 0.53
CA TYR A 49 -18.18 -8.18 -0.43
C TYR A 49 -19.59 -8.73 -0.67
N TYR A 50 -20.57 -7.85 -0.62
CA TYR A 50 -21.93 -8.11 -1.04
C TYR A 50 -22.55 -6.81 -1.56
N PRO A 51 -23.01 -6.76 -2.81
CA PRO A 51 -23.39 -5.51 -3.45
C PRO A 51 -24.52 -4.78 -2.68
N PRO A 52 -24.52 -3.43 -2.68
CA PRO A 52 -25.62 -2.65 -2.14
C PRO A 52 -26.84 -2.71 -3.08
N ALA A 53 -28.01 -2.37 -2.53
CA ALA A 53 -29.15 -2.02 -3.36
C ALA A 53 -28.87 -0.69 -4.10
N LEU A 54 -29.42 -0.55 -5.31
CA LEU A 54 -29.26 0.66 -6.12
C LEU A 54 -30.63 1.25 -6.49
N PRO A 55 -30.77 2.59 -6.51
CA PRO A 55 -29.75 3.58 -6.13
C PRO A 55 -29.53 3.65 -4.61
N CYS A 56 -28.34 4.08 -4.17
CA CYS A 56 -27.98 4.23 -2.75
C CYS A 56 -27.43 5.64 -2.48
N ASP A 57 -27.87 6.28 -1.39
CA ASP A 57 -27.35 7.59 -0.98
C ASP A 57 -26.05 7.44 -0.16
N LEU A 58 -24.92 7.78 -0.77
CA LEU A 58 -23.62 7.72 -0.09
C LEU A 58 -23.41 8.85 0.91
N SER A 59 -24.25 9.90 0.92
CA SER A 59 -24.17 11.00 1.88
C SER A 59 -24.87 10.70 3.21
N LYS A 60 -25.69 9.65 3.24
CA LYS A 60 -26.47 9.27 4.42
C LYS A 60 -25.56 8.84 5.57
N GLY A 61 -25.70 9.49 6.72
CA GLY A 61 -24.94 9.21 7.95
C GLY A 61 -23.66 10.05 8.11
N PHE A 62 -23.41 11.04 7.25
CA PHE A 62 -22.22 11.90 7.32
C PHE A 62 -22.06 12.61 8.67
N GLU A 63 -23.15 13.15 9.21
CA GLU A 63 -23.15 13.88 10.49
C GLU A 63 -22.83 13.00 11.71
N THR A 64 -22.95 11.68 11.56
CA THR A 64 -22.69 10.68 12.60
C THR A 64 -21.43 9.86 12.30
N PHE A 65 -20.60 10.28 11.34
CA PHE A 65 -19.40 9.55 10.93
C PHE A 65 -18.42 9.42 12.11
N ARG A 66 -18.06 8.18 12.47
CA ARG A 66 -16.97 7.89 13.41
C ARG A 66 -15.65 7.92 12.66
N GLN A 67 -15.11 9.12 12.51
CA GLN A 67 -13.83 9.35 11.85
C GLN A 67 -12.66 9.14 12.82
N LEU A 68 -11.75 8.24 12.45
CA LEU A 68 -10.49 8.03 13.13
C LEU A 68 -9.63 9.28 13.01
N ASP A 69 -9.07 9.71 14.14
CA ASP A 69 -8.06 10.75 14.18
C ASP A 69 -6.73 10.18 13.67
N ASP A 70 -6.26 10.69 12.54
CA ASP A 70 -5.03 10.28 11.86
C ASP A 70 -3.94 11.36 11.98
N SER A 71 -4.02 12.19 13.03
CA SER A 71 -2.99 13.17 13.37
C SER A 71 -1.72 12.56 13.93
N ASP A 72 -1.80 11.35 14.47
CA ASP A 72 -0.66 10.64 15.05
C ASP A 72 0.17 9.96 13.95
N ASP A 73 1.46 9.77 14.26
CA ASP A 73 2.41 9.12 13.35
C ASP A 73 2.48 7.62 13.66
N ASP A 74 1.71 6.81 12.93
CA ASP A 74 1.68 5.35 13.10
C ASP A 74 2.98 4.65 12.63
N HIS A 75 3.92 5.40 12.03
CA HIS A 75 5.19 4.91 11.50
C HIS A 75 5.04 3.60 10.71
N LEU A 76 5.86 2.59 11.03
CA LEU A 76 5.73 1.23 10.50
C LEU A 76 5.22 0.25 11.57
N ASP A 77 4.67 0.73 12.69
CA ASP A 77 4.52 -0.05 13.92
C ASP A 77 3.73 -1.35 13.73
N GLY A 78 2.51 -1.27 13.18
CA GLY A 78 1.68 -2.46 12.93
C GLY A 78 2.33 -3.44 11.95
N LEU A 79 3.08 -2.94 10.96
CA LEU A 79 3.82 -3.78 10.00
C LEU A 79 5.00 -4.48 10.68
N LEU A 80 5.77 -3.76 11.50
CA LEU A 80 6.93 -4.30 12.22
C LEU A 80 6.48 -5.33 13.25
N GLU A 81 5.41 -5.09 14.00
CA GLU A 81 4.87 -6.04 14.99
C GLU A 81 4.45 -7.36 14.32
N ALA A 82 3.77 -7.29 13.19
CA ALA A 82 3.41 -8.48 12.42
C ALA A 82 4.62 -9.20 11.80
N ILE A 83 5.69 -8.47 11.43
CA ILE A 83 6.95 -9.09 10.99
C ILE A 83 7.63 -9.80 12.16
N ILE A 84 7.64 -9.23 13.37
CA ILE A 84 8.17 -9.89 14.58
C ILE A 84 7.44 -11.22 14.80
N ALA A 85 6.10 -11.20 14.76
CA ALA A 85 5.29 -12.41 14.93
C ALA A 85 5.62 -13.47 13.86
N TYR A 86 5.72 -13.07 12.60
CA TYR A 86 6.09 -13.95 11.50
C TYR A 86 7.50 -14.54 11.64
N GLU A 87 8.48 -13.76 12.08
CA GLU A 87 9.85 -14.23 12.30
C GLU A 87 9.97 -15.14 13.51
N LYS A 88 9.17 -14.92 14.56
CA LYS A 88 9.04 -15.83 15.71
C LYS A 88 8.51 -17.20 15.27
N GLU A 89 7.45 -17.23 14.46
CA GLU A 89 6.89 -18.48 13.90
C GLU A 89 7.93 -19.22 13.06
N LYS A 90 8.66 -18.50 12.21
CA LYS A 90 9.66 -19.07 11.31
C LYS A 90 10.98 -19.44 12.02
N GLY A 91 11.26 -18.86 13.19
CA GLY A 91 12.53 -18.99 13.89
C GLY A 91 13.72 -18.39 13.14
N SER A 92 13.49 -17.47 12.19
CA SER A 92 14.55 -16.85 11.40
C SER A 92 14.14 -15.49 10.88
N LYS A 93 15.14 -14.62 10.71
CA LYS A 93 14.99 -13.33 10.03
C LYS A 93 14.43 -13.54 8.62
N THR A 94 13.59 -12.61 8.19
CA THR A 94 13.11 -12.57 6.81
C THR A 94 14.13 -11.85 5.91
N GLU A 95 14.75 -12.60 5.00
CA GLU A 95 15.69 -12.07 4.01
C GLU A 95 14.95 -11.27 2.92
N ILE A 96 15.02 -9.94 3.05
CA ILE A 96 14.30 -8.97 2.22
C ILE A 96 15.11 -7.68 2.04
N ASP A 97 14.92 -7.01 0.90
CA ASP A 97 15.65 -5.78 0.58
C ASP A 97 14.89 -4.52 1.06
N VAL A 98 13.56 -4.53 1.00
CA VAL A 98 12.71 -3.38 1.36
C VAL A 98 11.50 -3.82 2.19
N VAL A 99 11.15 -3.04 3.21
CA VAL A 99 9.92 -3.16 4.01
C VAL A 99 9.24 -1.79 4.03
N THR A 100 7.96 -1.72 3.66
CA THR A 100 7.20 -0.47 3.66
C THR A 100 5.69 -0.70 3.58
N TRP A 101 4.90 0.33 3.83
CA TRP A 101 3.49 0.35 3.46
C TRP A 101 3.31 0.42 1.94
N ARG A 102 2.32 -0.31 1.41
CA ARG A 102 1.95 -0.30 -0.01
C ARG A 102 1.69 1.10 -0.55
N GLY A 103 1.18 2.02 0.28
CA GLY A 103 0.98 3.41 -0.10
C GLY A 103 2.27 4.09 -0.58
N MET A 104 3.41 3.81 0.07
CA MET A 104 4.70 4.37 -0.33
C MET A 104 5.17 3.81 -1.66
N MET A 105 5.08 2.48 -1.82
CA MET A 105 5.42 1.84 -3.09
C MET A 105 4.50 2.29 -4.23
N THR A 106 3.22 2.55 -3.96
CA THR A 106 2.28 3.12 -4.94
C THR A 106 2.76 4.49 -5.40
N LYS A 107 3.08 5.40 -4.48
CA LYS A 107 3.60 6.75 -4.78
C LYS A 107 4.86 6.69 -5.62
N LEU A 108 5.81 5.81 -5.30
CA LEU A 108 7.04 5.58 -6.06
C LEU A 108 6.78 5.02 -7.46
N MET A 109 5.94 4.00 -7.56
CA MET A 109 5.69 3.28 -8.81
C MET A 109 5.04 4.17 -9.89
N ILE A 110 4.18 5.12 -9.49
CA ILE A 110 3.44 5.96 -10.42
C ILE A 110 4.15 7.28 -10.79
N VAL A 111 5.34 7.55 -10.23
CA VAL A 111 6.12 8.80 -10.42
C VAL A 111 6.21 9.26 -11.88
N PRO A 112 6.45 8.38 -12.88
CA PRO A 112 6.55 8.81 -14.29
C PRO A 112 5.30 9.54 -14.81
N PHE A 113 4.13 9.25 -14.26
CA PHE A 113 2.84 9.77 -14.74
C PHE A 113 2.11 10.64 -13.70
N SER A 114 2.66 10.79 -12.49
CA SER A 114 2.10 11.61 -11.40
C SER A 114 2.83 12.96 -11.25
N LYS A 115 2.92 13.73 -12.35
CA LYS A 115 3.67 15.00 -12.39
C LYS A 115 3.20 16.03 -11.36
N LEU A 116 1.94 15.97 -10.95
CA LEU A 116 1.34 16.90 -9.98
C LEU A 116 1.51 16.47 -8.51
N ASP A 117 1.99 15.26 -8.26
CA ASP A 117 2.18 14.78 -6.89
C ASP A 117 3.44 15.41 -6.28
N ASP A 118 3.32 15.82 -5.01
CA ASP A 118 4.37 16.34 -4.12
C ASP A 118 4.29 15.56 -2.81
N TRP A 119 5.37 14.87 -2.46
CA TRP A 119 5.45 14.05 -1.25
C TRP A 119 6.90 13.81 -0.82
N GLU A 120 7.07 13.47 0.45
CA GLU A 120 8.34 13.08 1.04
C GLU A 120 8.18 11.74 1.78
N MET A 121 9.24 10.94 1.79
CA MET A 121 9.34 9.68 2.51
C MET A 121 10.65 9.63 3.27
N ASN A 122 10.64 8.97 4.43
CA ASN A 122 11.87 8.66 5.17
C ASN A 122 12.33 7.24 4.85
N VAL A 123 13.64 7.04 4.83
CA VAL A 123 14.27 5.74 4.60
C VAL A 123 15.41 5.54 5.58
N THR A 124 15.50 4.38 6.21
CA THR A 124 16.67 3.95 6.98
C THR A 124 17.12 2.56 6.56
N LEU A 125 18.42 2.28 6.70
CA LEU A 125 19.03 0.98 6.45
C LEU A 125 19.31 0.28 7.77
N PHE A 126 18.67 -0.86 8.00
CA PHE A 126 18.90 -1.65 9.20
C PHE A 126 19.11 -3.13 8.84
N GLN A 127 20.27 -3.65 9.23
CA GLN A 127 20.70 -5.04 8.96
C GLN A 127 20.54 -5.45 7.48
N GLY A 128 20.87 -4.57 6.53
CA GLY A 128 20.80 -4.84 5.09
C GLY A 128 19.41 -4.72 4.46
N THR A 129 18.39 -4.27 5.21
CA THR A 129 17.04 -4.01 4.72
C THR A 129 16.72 -2.51 4.80
N LEU A 130 16.14 -1.96 3.74
CA LEU A 130 15.62 -0.60 3.72
C LEU A 130 14.19 -0.57 4.29
N PHE A 131 13.95 0.33 5.23
CA PHE A 131 12.63 0.59 5.79
C PHE A 131 12.17 1.97 5.35
N ILE A 132 10.99 2.05 4.73
CA ILE A 132 10.48 3.28 4.12
C ILE A 132 9.14 3.63 4.75
N GLU A 133 9.00 4.86 5.22
CA GLU A 133 7.75 5.41 5.75
C GLU A 133 7.40 6.75 5.10
N GLU A 134 6.18 7.24 5.35
CA GLU A 134 5.77 8.57 4.93
C GLU A 134 6.44 9.64 5.80
N ASN A 135 6.82 10.78 5.23
CA ASN A 135 7.16 11.93 6.05
C ASN A 135 5.87 12.55 6.61
N HIS A 136 5.60 12.28 7.87
CA HIS A 136 4.40 12.72 8.56
C HIS A 136 4.21 14.25 8.58
N THR A 137 5.25 15.03 8.84
CA THR A 137 5.17 16.50 8.81
C THR A 137 4.77 17.03 7.43
N LYS A 138 5.30 16.45 6.35
CA LYS A 138 4.93 16.79 4.98
C LYS A 138 3.49 16.36 4.69
N LYS A 139 3.06 15.18 5.15
CA LYS A 139 1.66 14.68 5.03
C LYS A 139 0.67 15.67 5.66
N ILE A 140 0.88 16.06 6.92
CA ILE A 140 0.00 17.01 7.64
C ILE A 140 -0.04 18.36 6.93
N SER A 141 1.12 18.96 6.66
CA SER A 141 1.17 20.29 6.02
C SER A 141 0.53 20.30 4.62
N SER A 142 0.68 19.24 3.83
CA SER A 142 0.00 19.10 2.54
C SER A 142 -1.52 18.93 2.70
N ARG A 143 -1.98 18.24 3.74
CA ARG A 143 -3.41 18.13 4.05
C ARG A 143 -3.99 19.49 4.43
N GLU A 144 -3.37 20.21 5.37
CA GLU A 144 -3.81 21.55 5.78
C GLU A 144 -3.89 22.53 4.60
N GLN A 145 -2.91 22.50 3.69
CA GLN A 145 -2.93 23.31 2.46
C GLN A 145 -4.09 22.95 1.53
N GLN A 146 -4.45 21.67 1.43
CA GLN A 146 -5.60 21.25 0.62
C GLN A 146 -6.91 21.73 1.24
N TYR A 147 -7.07 21.61 2.57
CA TYR A 147 -8.27 22.04 3.28
C TYR A 147 -8.45 23.57 3.32
N SER A 148 -7.34 24.32 3.39
CA SER A 148 -7.38 25.79 3.37
C SER A 148 -7.58 26.39 1.99
N SER A 149 -7.38 25.61 0.92
CA SER A 149 -7.60 26.08 -0.45
C SER A 149 -9.10 26.27 -0.72
N ALA A 150 -9.50 27.48 -1.12
CA ALA A 150 -10.90 27.79 -1.39
C ALA A 150 -11.45 26.85 -2.49
N GLY A 151 -12.43 26.02 -2.13
CA GLY A 151 -13.14 25.16 -3.06
C GLY A 151 -13.77 25.99 -4.19
N ARG A 152 -13.98 25.36 -5.35
CA ARG A 152 -14.74 26.02 -6.43
C ARG A 152 -16.17 26.27 -5.94
N PRO A 153 -16.80 27.40 -6.30
CA PRO A 153 -18.20 27.64 -5.98
C PRO A 153 -19.09 26.46 -6.41
N GLY A 154 -19.85 25.89 -5.48
CA GLY A 154 -20.73 24.74 -5.70
C GLY A 154 -20.07 23.35 -5.64
N ALA A 155 -18.77 23.26 -5.33
CA ALA A 155 -18.13 21.96 -5.05
C ALA A 155 -18.55 21.43 -3.66
N MET A 156 -18.74 20.11 -3.56
CA MET A 156 -18.93 19.45 -2.27
C MET A 156 -17.65 19.51 -1.43
N SER A 157 -17.77 19.44 -0.11
CA SER A 157 -16.61 19.43 0.79
C SER A 157 -15.72 18.22 0.53
N GLN A 158 -14.42 18.37 0.78
CA GLN A 158 -13.47 17.28 0.65
C GLN A 158 -13.79 16.14 1.63
N ASP A 159 -14.28 16.47 2.83
CA ASP A 159 -14.69 15.50 3.85
C ASP A 159 -15.85 14.63 3.38
N LEU A 160 -16.87 15.24 2.75
CA LEU A 160 -18.00 14.49 2.21
C LEU A 160 -17.55 13.56 1.06
N MET A 161 -16.62 14.02 0.23
CA MET A 161 -16.07 13.18 -0.85
C MET A 161 -15.27 11.99 -0.33
N SER A 162 -14.53 12.17 0.77
CA SER A 162 -13.82 11.08 1.46
C SER A 162 -14.82 10.12 2.13
N PHE A 163 -15.85 10.66 2.80
CA PHE A 163 -16.92 9.87 3.43
C PHE A 163 -17.62 8.93 2.46
N TRP A 164 -17.86 9.36 1.22
CA TRP A 164 -18.49 8.51 0.20
C TRP A 164 -17.72 7.21 -0.08
N GLY A 165 -16.41 7.17 0.16
CA GLY A 165 -15.63 5.92 0.12
C GLY A 165 -16.05 4.97 1.23
N TYR A 166 -15.93 5.42 2.48
CA TYR A 166 -16.31 4.64 3.66
C TYR A 166 -17.78 4.26 3.69
N LYS A 167 -18.69 5.13 3.22
CA LYS A 167 -20.11 4.79 3.09
C LYS A 167 -20.31 3.69 2.05
N PHE A 168 -19.59 3.76 0.92
CA PHE A 168 -19.67 2.74 -0.12
C PHE A 168 -19.18 1.38 0.40
N GLU A 169 -18.10 1.34 1.16
CA GLU A 169 -17.65 0.15 1.88
C GLU A 169 -18.73 -0.36 2.84
N THR A 170 -19.26 0.51 3.70
CA THR A 170 -20.31 0.16 4.69
C THR A 170 -21.53 -0.51 4.04
N VAL A 171 -22.00 -0.01 2.89
CA VAL A 171 -23.17 -0.58 2.20
C VAL A 171 -22.85 -1.78 1.31
N SER A 172 -21.56 -2.01 1.02
CA SER A 172 -21.10 -3.06 0.09
C SER A 172 -20.38 -4.22 0.78
N LEU A 173 -20.17 -4.13 2.10
CA LEU A 173 -19.40 -5.11 2.85
C LEU A 173 -20.23 -5.70 4.00
N MET A 174 -19.92 -6.95 4.34
CA MET A 174 -20.49 -7.71 5.45
C MET A 174 -19.40 -8.14 6.44
N PRO A 175 -19.73 -8.26 7.73
CA PRO A 175 -18.78 -8.65 8.78
C PRO A 175 -18.43 -10.13 8.76
N ALA A 176 -19.26 -10.95 8.13
CA ALA A 176 -19.10 -12.40 8.01
C ALA A 176 -19.54 -12.85 6.61
N SER A 177 -19.40 -14.15 6.33
CA SER A 177 -19.84 -14.72 5.06
C SER A 177 -21.36 -14.59 4.89
N TRP A 178 -21.85 -14.72 3.65
CA TRP A 178 -23.29 -14.61 3.36
C TRP A 178 -24.17 -15.56 4.20
N PRO A 179 -23.82 -16.85 4.40
CA PRO A 179 -24.62 -17.76 5.24
C PRO A 179 -24.70 -17.35 6.72
N GLU A 180 -23.72 -16.60 7.21
CA GLU A 180 -23.59 -16.20 8.62
C GLU A 180 -24.14 -14.80 8.91
N THR A 181 -24.33 -14.00 7.85
CA THR A 181 -24.85 -12.64 7.97
C THR A 181 -26.38 -12.65 7.94
N SER A 182 -27.02 -12.04 8.94
CA SER A 182 -28.49 -11.99 9.00
C SER A 182 -29.08 -11.13 7.87
N ARG A 183 -30.28 -11.49 7.42
CA ARG A 183 -31.02 -10.68 6.44
C ARG A 183 -31.25 -9.25 6.95
N GLU A 184 -31.58 -9.11 8.23
CA GLU A 184 -31.78 -7.81 8.87
C GLU A 184 -30.53 -6.92 8.73
N TYR A 185 -29.33 -7.47 9.00
CA TYR A 185 -28.08 -6.72 8.81
C TYR A 185 -27.91 -6.29 7.35
N ILE A 186 -28.09 -7.20 6.39
CA ILE A 186 -27.90 -6.92 4.95
C ILE A 186 -28.81 -5.79 4.48
N GLU A 187 -30.07 -5.81 4.91
CA GLU A 187 -31.11 -4.85 4.52
C GLU A 187 -30.96 -3.50 5.26
N SER A 188 -30.34 -3.47 6.44
CA SER A 188 -30.15 -2.24 7.23
C SER A 188 -28.84 -1.51 6.97
N ARG A 189 -27.97 -1.95 6.04
CA ARG A 189 -26.62 -1.38 5.84
C ARG A 189 -26.61 0.11 5.51
N GLU A 190 -27.64 0.61 4.83
CA GLU A 190 -27.77 2.04 4.55
C GLU A 190 -27.98 2.89 5.81
N ASP A 191 -28.46 2.30 6.90
CA ASP A 191 -28.70 2.97 8.19
C ASP A 191 -27.56 2.77 9.20
N LEU A 192 -26.56 1.92 8.89
CA LEU A 192 -25.41 1.71 9.76
C LEU A 192 -24.57 2.98 9.90
N ILE A 193 -24.05 3.17 11.11
CA ILE A 193 -23.04 4.18 11.40
C ILE A 193 -21.78 3.82 10.62
N VAL A 194 -21.29 4.78 9.84
CA VAL A 194 -20.03 4.63 9.11
C VAL A 194 -18.86 4.85 10.08
N SER A 195 -17.83 4.02 9.95
CA SER A 195 -16.57 4.16 10.70
C SER A 195 -15.40 3.69 9.86
N ASN A 196 -14.24 4.31 10.03
CA ASN A 196 -12.97 3.90 9.40
C ASN A 196 -11.92 3.41 10.43
N TYR A 197 -12.38 3.00 11.63
CA TYR A 197 -11.53 2.48 12.69
C TYR A 197 -11.05 1.04 12.41
N ALA A 198 -12.00 0.16 12.09
CA ALA A 198 -11.70 -1.24 11.84
C ALA A 198 -11.08 -1.42 10.46
N GLN A 199 -9.93 -2.09 10.41
CA GLN A 199 -9.14 -2.28 9.19
C GLN A 199 -8.55 -3.68 9.17
N TYR A 200 -8.50 -4.33 8.02
CA TYR A 200 -7.77 -5.58 7.82
C TYR A 200 -6.57 -5.33 6.92
N CYS A 201 -5.37 -5.67 7.42
CA CYS A 201 -4.11 -5.43 6.75
C CYS A 201 -3.49 -6.75 6.26
N SER A 202 -3.25 -6.85 4.96
CA SER A 202 -2.51 -7.95 4.35
C SER A 202 -1.03 -7.58 4.23
N ILE A 203 -0.14 -8.51 4.59
CA ILE A 203 1.31 -8.36 4.45
C ILE A 203 1.79 -9.34 3.39
N VAL A 204 2.22 -8.79 2.26
CA VAL A 204 2.64 -9.58 1.10
C VAL A 204 4.14 -9.51 0.89
N ARG A 205 4.71 -10.63 0.45
CA ARG A 205 6.05 -10.68 -0.14
C ARG A 205 5.95 -10.58 -1.66
N THR A 206 6.69 -9.66 -2.25
CA THR A 206 6.72 -9.37 -3.69
C THR A 206 8.12 -8.92 -4.14
N GLY A 207 8.26 -8.39 -5.35
CA GLY A 207 9.50 -7.81 -5.82
C GLY A 207 9.50 -7.41 -7.29
N PHE A 208 10.37 -6.46 -7.62
CA PHE A 208 10.65 -6.00 -8.98
C PHE A 208 12.13 -6.17 -9.28
N GLY A 209 12.46 -6.71 -10.46
CA GLY A 209 13.84 -7.04 -10.82
C GLY A 209 14.50 -7.94 -9.78
N LYS A 210 15.68 -7.55 -9.29
CA LYS A 210 16.37 -8.30 -8.22
C LYS A 210 15.90 -7.95 -6.81
N VAL A 211 15.18 -6.84 -6.65
CA VAL A 211 14.71 -6.33 -5.35
C VAL A 211 13.50 -7.14 -4.87
N LYS A 212 13.60 -7.65 -3.65
CA LYS A 212 12.53 -8.34 -2.93
C LYS A 212 11.97 -7.40 -1.87
N MET A 213 10.65 -7.35 -1.75
CA MET A 213 9.97 -6.40 -0.87
C MET A 213 8.91 -7.10 -0.02
N ILE A 214 8.71 -6.59 1.20
CA ILE A 214 7.51 -6.82 1.99
C ILE A 214 6.69 -5.54 1.95
N LEU A 215 5.43 -5.67 1.56
CA LEU A 215 4.47 -4.58 1.55
C LEU A 215 3.32 -4.91 2.50
N GLY A 216 3.07 -4.03 3.46
CA GLY A 216 1.83 -4.06 4.25
C GLY A 216 0.78 -3.16 3.62
N GLY A 217 -0.49 -3.53 3.66
CA GLY A 217 -1.55 -2.60 3.31
C GLY A 217 -2.95 -3.13 3.57
N GLU A 218 -3.87 -2.21 3.80
CA GLU A 218 -5.29 -2.46 3.91
C GLU A 218 -5.84 -3.09 2.62
N VAL A 219 -6.72 -4.08 2.80
CA VAL A 219 -7.57 -4.64 1.74
C VAL A 219 -9.02 -4.59 2.20
N ASP A 220 -9.92 -4.17 1.31
CA ASP A 220 -11.28 -3.83 1.71
C ASP A 220 -12.11 -5.09 2.06
N ALA A 221 -12.03 -6.15 1.23
CA ALA A 221 -12.75 -7.41 1.48
C ALA A 221 -12.26 -8.59 0.65
N VAL A 222 -12.78 -9.79 0.97
CA VAL A 222 -12.82 -10.95 0.06
C VAL A 222 -14.15 -11.04 -0.68
N MET A 223 -14.14 -11.64 -1.87
CA MET A 223 -15.36 -11.89 -2.64
C MET A 223 -16.31 -12.91 -2.01
N ALA A 224 -15.77 -14.00 -1.44
CA ALA A 224 -16.59 -15.09 -0.90
C ALA A 224 -16.01 -15.67 0.39
N PHE A 225 -14.76 -16.09 0.39
CA PHE A 225 -14.05 -16.58 1.57
C PHE A 225 -12.54 -16.41 1.39
N LYS A 226 -11.82 -16.43 2.51
CA LYS A 226 -10.36 -16.48 2.54
C LYS A 226 -9.92 -17.96 2.65
N PRO A 227 -9.16 -18.52 1.70
CA PRO A 227 -8.68 -19.89 1.77
C PRO A 227 -7.78 -20.13 3.00
N GLU A 228 -7.93 -21.29 3.65
CA GLU A 228 -6.99 -21.75 4.70
C GLU A 228 -5.64 -22.17 4.12
N ASP A 229 -5.68 -22.78 2.92
CA ASP A 229 -4.48 -23.14 2.17
C ASP A 229 -3.80 -21.89 1.61
N LYS A 230 -2.70 -21.48 2.26
CA LYS A 230 -1.87 -20.32 1.89
C LYS A 230 -1.29 -20.42 0.46
N SER A 231 -1.35 -21.57 -0.20
CA SER A 231 -0.91 -21.72 -1.60
C SER A 231 -1.95 -21.23 -2.62
N GLN A 232 -3.22 -21.17 -2.21
CA GLN A 232 -4.31 -20.72 -3.06
C GLN A 232 -4.36 -19.19 -3.13
N PRO A 233 -4.68 -18.62 -4.29
CA PRO A 233 -4.89 -17.18 -4.39
C PRO A 233 -6.12 -16.76 -3.60
N ILE A 234 -6.00 -15.68 -2.84
CA ILE A 234 -7.13 -15.07 -2.15
C ILE A 234 -7.86 -14.17 -3.15
N ASP A 235 -9.18 -14.32 -3.26
CA ASP A 235 -10.02 -13.52 -4.15
C ASP A 235 -10.38 -12.18 -3.48
N TRP A 236 -9.35 -11.36 -3.26
CA TRP A 236 -9.50 -10.00 -2.71
C TRP A 236 -10.31 -9.10 -3.65
N VAL A 237 -10.94 -8.10 -3.08
CA VAL A 237 -11.63 -7.06 -3.82
C VAL A 237 -11.38 -5.70 -3.19
N GLU A 238 -11.07 -4.73 -4.04
CA GLU A 238 -10.94 -3.32 -3.69
C GLU A 238 -12.22 -2.58 -4.09
N LEU A 239 -12.69 -1.64 -3.28
CA LEU A 239 -13.85 -0.82 -3.51
C LEU A 239 -13.38 0.61 -3.80
N LYS A 240 -13.91 1.19 -4.87
CA LYS A 240 -13.62 2.59 -5.23
C LYS A 240 -14.89 3.28 -5.67
N THR A 241 -15.00 4.57 -5.38
CA THR A 241 -16.09 5.40 -5.94
C THR A 241 -15.55 6.39 -6.96
N THR A 242 -16.38 6.72 -7.95
CA THR A 242 -16.10 7.78 -8.93
C THR A 242 -17.38 8.49 -9.36
N ALA A 243 -17.28 9.74 -9.77
CA ALA A 243 -18.40 10.42 -10.40
C ALA A 243 -18.74 9.75 -11.75
N THR A 244 -20.02 9.74 -12.12
CA THR A 244 -20.48 9.32 -13.44
C THR A 244 -19.75 10.11 -14.54
N ILE A 245 -19.26 9.39 -15.55
CA ILE A 245 -18.44 9.95 -16.62
C ILE A 245 -19.38 10.30 -17.78
N THR A 246 -19.53 11.59 -18.05
CA THR A 246 -20.49 12.12 -19.02
C THR A 246 -19.82 12.80 -20.21
N ASN A 247 -18.53 13.13 -20.10
CA ASN A 247 -17.80 13.88 -21.10
C ASN A 247 -16.31 13.49 -21.17
N GLU A 248 -15.66 13.93 -22.23
CA GLU A 248 -14.26 13.60 -22.52
C GLU A 248 -13.27 14.07 -21.43
N ARG A 249 -13.55 15.21 -20.80
CA ARG A 249 -12.70 15.75 -19.73
C ARG A 249 -12.77 14.86 -18.49
N GLU A 250 -13.94 14.33 -18.18
CA GLU A 250 -14.12 13.36 -17.10
C GLU A 250 -13.48 12.02 -17.44
N HIS A 251 -13.52 11.58 -18.69
CA HIS A 251 -12.82 10.38 -19.14
C HIS A 251 -11.31 10.48 -18.89
N ILE A 252 -10.68 11.61 -19.26
CA ILE A 252 -9.25 11.87 -18.98
C ILE A 252 -8.95 11.83 -17.47
N LYS A 253 -9.81 12.42 -16.64
CA LYS A 253 -9.63 12.37 -15.17
C LYS A 253 -9.76 10.95 -14.63
N TYR A 254 -10.73 10.19 -15.12
CA TYR A 254 -10.94 8.82 -14.72
C TYR A 254 -9.75 7.93 -15.13
N GLU A 255 -9.25 8.06 -16.35
CA GLU A 255 -8.08 7.33 -16.82
C GLU A 255 -6.83 7.62 -15.97
N ARG A 256 -6.62 8.87 -15.52
CA ARG A 256 -5.58 9.20 -14.54
C ARG A 256 -5.84 8.58 -13.16
N LYS A 257 -7.10 8.44 -12.75
CA LYS A 257 -7.49 7.78 -11.49
C LYS A 257 -7.23 6.28 -11.55
N LEU A 258 -7.47 5.65 -12.70
CA LEU A 258 -7.19 4.24 -12.94
C LEU A 258 -5.73 3.87 -12.73
N LEU A 259 -4.78 4.79 -12.96
CA LEU A 259 -3.37 4.57 -12.61
C LEU A 259 -3.19 4.26 -11.11
N LYS A 260 -3.81 5.09 -10.25
CA LYS A 260 -3.73 4.91 -8.79
C LYS A 260 -4.48 3.65 -8.36
N PHE A 261 -5.67 3.40 -8.91
CA PHE A 261 -6.44 2.19 -8.65
C PHE A 261 -5.64 0.93 -8.99
N TRP A 262 -5.10 0.88 -10.21
CA TRP A 262 -4.28 -0.24 -10.67
C TRP A 262 -3.06 -0.43 -9.78
N ALA A 263 -2.25 0.60 -9.53
CA ALA A 263 -1.03 0.46 -8.75
C ALA A 263 -1.32 0.01 -7.30
N GLN A 264 -2.36 0.55 -6.66
CA GLN A 264 -2.76 0.18 -5.31
C GLN A 264 -3.12 -1.30 -5.21
N SER A 265 -3.99 -1.79 -6.10
CA SER A 265 -4.47 -3.17 -6.09
C SER A 265 -3.41 -4.16 -6.59
N PHE A 266 -2.66 -3.80 -7.64
CA PHE A 266 -1.60 -4.64 -8.22
C PHE A 266 -0.51 -4.97 -7.20
N LEU A 267 -0.09 -4.01 -6.38
CA LEU A 267 1.00 -4.17 -5.41
C LEU A 267 0.67 -5.16 -4.28
N LEU A 268 -0.61 -5.30 -3.90
CA LEU A 268 -1.08 -6.32 -2.94
C LEU A 268 -1.58 -7.60 -3.60
N GLY A 269 -1.59 -7.66 -4.94
CA GLY A 269 -2.10 -8.81 -5.67
C GLY A 269 -3.63 -8.94 -5.62
N VAL A 270 -4.33 -7.83 -5.41
CA VAL A 270 -5.80 -7.77 -5.47
C VAL A 270 -6.23 -7.94 -6.92
N PRO A 271 -7.06 -8.95 -7.26
CA PRO A 271 -7.43 -9.25 -8.66
C PRO A 271 -8.54 -8.34 -9.20
N LYS A 272 -9.39 -7.77 -8.35
CA LYS A 272 -10.63 -7.09 -8.73
C LYS A 272 -10.80 -5.75 -8.04
N ILE A 273 -11.40 -4.80 -8.74
CA ILE A 273 -11.87 -3.53 -8.18
C ILE A 273 -13.35 -3.37 -8.53
N ILE A 274 -14.19 -3.15 -7.53
CA ILE A 274 -15.59 -2.73 -7.73
C ILE A 274 -15.65 -1.21 -7.69
N VAL A 275 -15.97 -0.61 -8.84
CA VAL A 275 -16.12 0.83 -8.98
C VAL A 275 -17.59 1.22 -8.89
N GLY A 276 -17.94 1.95 -7.83
CA GLY A 276 -19.23 2.59 -7.67
C GLY A 276 -19.29 3.95 -8.38
N TYR A 277 -20.18 4.06 -9.37
CA TYR A 277 -20.45 5.29 -10.11
C TYR A 277 -21.59 6.04 -9.45
N ARG A 278 -21.30 7.28 -9.05
CA ARG A 278 -22.25 8.14 -8.35
C ARG A 278 -22.49 9.47 -9.07
N THR A 279 -23.64 10.07 -8.80
CA THR A 279 -23.93 11.46 -9.16
C THR A 279 -23.04 12.44 -8.39
N GLN A 280 -23.13 13.72 -8.75
CA GLN A 280 -22.48 14.80 -8.00
C GLN A 280 -23.07 14.97 -6.59
N GLN A 281 -24.30 14.50 -6.38
CA GLN A 281 -25.02 14.55 -5.10
C GLN A 281 -24.74 13.32 -4.21
N GLY A 282 -23.86 12.41 -4.63
CA GLY A 282 -23.53 11.23 -3.84
C GLY A 282 -24.46 10.03 -4.03
N ILE A 283 -25.38 10.08 -5.00
CA ILE A 283 -26.26 8.93 -5.28
C ILE A 283 -25.49 7.92 -6.12
N LEU A 284 -25.25 6.73 -5.58
CA LEU A 284 -24.66 5.60 -6.27
C LEU A 284 -25.69 4.98 -7.23
N GLU A 285 -25.37 4.92 -8.52
CA GLU A 285 -26.29 4.52 -9.59
C GLU A 285 -25.89 3.21 -10.27
N ARG A 286 -24.59 2.91 -10.32
CA ARG A 286 -24.05 1.76 -11.06
C ARG A 286 -22.78 1.24 -10.41
N LEU A 287 -22.56 -0.07 -10.53
CA LEU A 287 -21.31 -0.75 -10.19
C LEU A 287 -20.63 -1.25 -11.47
N GLU A 288 -19.31 -1.29 -11.46
CA GLU A 288 -18.50 -1.92 -12.49
C GLU A 288 -17.39 -2.74 -11.85
N GLU A 289 -17.25 -4.00 -12.25
CA GLU A 289 -16.10 -4.81 -11.87
C GLU A 289 -14.97 -4.62 -12.88
N LEU A 290 -13.81 -4.23 -12.39
CA LEU A 290 -12.57 -4.14 -13.15
C LEU A 290 -11.64 -5.28 -12.75
N ASN A 291 -11.18 -6.05 -13.74
CA ASN A 291 -10.05 -6.96 -13.54
C ASN A 291 -8.75 -6.14 -13.57
N VAL A 292 -8.00 -6.16 -12.47
CA VAL A 292 -6.78 -5.36 -12.27
C VAL A 292 -5.72 -5.62 -13.34
N GLN A 293 -5.55 -6.88 -13.76
CA GLN A 293 -4.55 -7.24 -14.77
C GLN A 293 -4.87 -6.61 -16.14
N ASN A 294 -6.15 -6.41 -16.44
CA ASN A 294 -6.60 -5.89 -17.73
C ASN A 294 -6.61 -4.35 -17.80
N ILE A 295 -6.46 -3.64 -16.67
CA ILE A 295 -6.56 -2.18 -16.64
C ILE A 295 -5.54 -1.50 -17.58
N PRO A 296 -4.22 -1.84 -17.54
CA PRO A 296 -3.23 -1.19 -18.40
C PRO A 296 -3.53 -1.41 -19.89
N ASP A 297 -3.87 -2.64 -20.29
CA ASP A 297 -4.17 -2.97 -21.68
C ASP A 297 -5.46 -2.29 -22.18
N ASN A 298 -6.50 -2.23 -21.35
CA ASN A 298 -7.73 -1.52 -21.68
C ASN A 298 -7.48 -0.03 -21.93
N ILE A 299 -6.62 0.61 -21.16
CA ILE A 299 -6.28 2.03 -21.33
C ILE A 299 -5.47 2.25 -22.60
N LYS A 300 -4.55 1.34 -22.92
CA LYS A 300 -3.77 1.39 -24.16
C LYS A 300 -4.63 1.16 -25.41
N LEU A 301 -5.58 0.23 -25.36
CA LEU A 301 -6.38 -0.18 -26.51
C LEU A 301 -7.64 0.67 -26.72
N LYS A 302 -8.29 1.11 -25.63
CA LYS A 302 -9.59 1.79 -25.66
C LYS A 302 -9.55 3.21 -25.08
N GLY A 303 -8.52 3.53 -24.31
CA GLY A 303 -8.33 4.85 -23.69
C GLY A 303 -7.44 5.76 -24.53
N ARG A 304 -6.88 6.79 -23.87
CA ARG A 304 -5.95 7.75 -24.48
C ARG A 304 -4.48 7.38 -24.29
N GLY A 305 -4.18 6.28 -23.59
CA GLY A 305 -2.81 5.89 -23.28
C GLY A 305 -2.08 6.93 -22.43
N LEU A 306 -2.76 7.55 -21.45
CA LEU A 306 -2.19 8.59 -20.59
C LEU A 306 -1.07 8.09 -19.66
N TRP A 307 -1.00 6.78 -19.46
CA TRP A 307 0.04 6.11 -18.68
C TRP A 307 0.25 4.69 -19.19
N ASP A 308 1.40 4.12 -18.85
CA ASP A 308 1.80 2.77 -19.23
C ASP A 308 2.26 1.99 -18.00
N GLY A 309 1.61 0.84 -17.73
CA GLY A 309 1.87 0.05 -16.52
C GLY A 309 3.29 -0.54 -16.52
N GLN A 310 3.79 -0.99 -17.66
CA GLN A 310 5.13 -1.56 -17.76
C GLN A 310 6.20 -0.50 -17.45
N THR A 311 6.02 0.72 -17.96
CA THR A 311 6.88 1.88 -17.65
C THR A 311 6.90 2.19 -16.15
N CYS A 312 5.76 2.09 -15.45
CA CYS A 312 5.71 2.26 -13.98
C CYS A 312 6.54 1.20 -13.25
N ILE A 313 6.41 -0.06 -13.66
CA ILE A 313 7.14 -1.19 -13.06
C ILE A 313 8.65 -1.06 -13.32
N ASN A 314 9.02 -0.74 -14.56
CA ASN A 314 10.41 -0.55 -14.95
C ASN A 314 11.04 0.61 -14.20
N PHE A 315 10.34 1.75 -14.09
CA PHE A 315 10.78 2.88 -13.27
C PHE A 315 11.04 2.46 -11.83
N ALA A 316 10.08 1.79 -11.19
CA ALA A 316 10.21 1.34 -9.81
C ALA A 316 11.40 0.38 -9.63
N ALA A 317 11.57 -0.57 -10.55
CA ALA A 317 12.69 -1.50 -10.53
C ALA A 317 14.04 -0.77 -10.63
N SER A 318 14.17 0.14 -11.60
CA SER A 318 15.37 0.95 -11.79
C SER A 318 15.65 1.83 -10.57
N PHE A 319 14.65 2.52 -10.02
CA PHE A 319 14.83 3.38 -8.86
C PHE A 319 15.25 2.60 -7.63
N LEU A 320 14.65 1.43 -7.37
CA LEU A 320 14.99 0.62 -6.19
C LEU A 320 16.37 -0.04 -6.32
N GLU A 321 16.72 -0.53 -7.52
CA GLU A 321 17.92 -1.35 -7.74
C GLU A 321 19.17 -0.53 -8.12
N CYS A 322 19.05 0.36 -9.11
CA CYS A 322 20.11 0.65 -10.11
C CYS A 322 21.56 0.51 -9.64
N GLU A 323 22.17 -0.64 -10.00
CA GLU A 323 23.58 -0.81 -10.36
C GLU A 323 23.62 -1.03 -11.89
N HIS A 324 23.75 -0.01 -12.75
CA HIS A 324 24.44 -0.14 -14.05
C HIS A 324 24.62 1.22 -14.75
N MET A 325 25.81 1.33 -15.34
CA MET A 325 26.42 2.42 -16.11
C MET A 325 25.51 2.99 -17.21
N VAL A 326 25.48 4.31 -17.31
CA VAL A 326 25.10 4.99 -18.56
C VAL A 326 26.17 4.64 -19.59
N ASP A 327 25.81 3.87 -20.62
CA ASP A 327 26.70 3.67 -21.77
C ASP A 327 26.95 5.04 -22.43
N TYR A 328 28.20 5.49 -22.30
CA TYR A 328 28.90 6.46 -23.13
C TYR A 328 28.13 7.74 -23.55
N ALA A 329 27.95 8.65 -22.59
CA ALA A 329 27.99 10.08 -22.87
C ALA A 329 29.05 10.71 -21.95
N ALA A 330 30.27 10.75 -22.47
CA ALA A 330 31.35 11.55 -21.90
C ALA A 330 30.87 13.01 -21.77
N ASP A 331 31.27 13.64 -20.68
CA ASP A 331 30.98 15.03 -20.29
C ASP A 331 29.66 15.27 -19.54
N LEU A 332 29.49 14.62 -18.37
CA LEU A 332 29.22 15.24 -17.06
C LEU A 332 29.01 14.16 -15.99
N ALA A 333 29.53 14.42 -14.79
CA ALA A 333 29.73 13.48 -13.69
C ALA A 333 28.46 13.11 -12.89
N ASP A 334 27.33 12.84 -13.55
CA ASP A 334 26.09 12.43 -12.87
C ASP A 334 25.90 10.90 -13.01
N PHE A 335 26.63 10.12 -12.20
CA PHE A 335 26.28 8.72 -11.98
C PHE A 335 24.94 8.67 -11.25
N GLU A 336 23.92 8.15 -11.93
CA GLU A 336 22.62 7.95 -11.33
C GLU A 336 22.59 6.64 -10.54
N THR A 337 22.47 6.75 -9.22
CA THR A 337 22.46 5.61 -8.29
C THR A 337 21.04 5.31 -7.83
N GLY A 338 20.66 4.03 -7.89
CA GLY A 338 19.39 3.57 -7.30
C GLY A 338 19.39 3.70 -5.77
N LEU A 339 18.23 3.55 -5.15
CA LEU A 339 18.02 3.74 -3.71
C LEU A 339 18.93 2.82 -2.89
N LYS A 340 19.04 1.53 -3.24
CA LYS A 340 19.92 0.57 -2.54
C LYS A 340 21.41 0.89 -2.67
N THR A 341 21.84 1.43 -3.81
CA THR A 341 23.25 1.83 -4.02
C THR A 341 23.59 3.15 -3.34
N THR A 342 22.58 4.00 -3.16
CA THR A 342 22.71 5.30 -2.50
C THR A 342 22.75 5.15 -0.98
N ILE A 343 21.80 4.39 -0.42
CA ILE A 343 21.62 4.22 1.02
C ILE A 343 22.37 2.97 1.47
N THR A 344 23.66 3.15 1.76
CA THR A 344 24.60 2.08 2.15
C THR A 344 25.14 2.21 3.56
N SER A 345 24.72 3.24 4.28
CA SER A 345 25.18 3.54 5.65
C SER A 345 24.00 3.89 6.55
N ASP A 346 24.27 3.84 7.85
CA ASP A 346 23.36 4.22 8.93
C ASP A 346 22.87 5.68 8.80
N GLY A 347 21.76 5.98 9.46
CA GLY A 347 21.09 7.28 9.44
C GLY A 347 19.72 7.26 8.76
N VAL A 348 19.09 8.44 8.75
CA VAL A 348 17.81 8.68 8.09
C VAL A 348 18.05 9.44 6.79
N TRP A 349 17.40 8.96 5.75
CA TRP A 349 17.42 9.53 4.41
C TRP A 349 16.02 9.98 4.02
N ARG A 350 15.94 10.99 3.16
CA ARG A 350 14.70 11.52 2.63
C ARG A 350 14.63 11.34 1.13
N VAL A 351 13.60 10.65 0.67
CA VAL A 351 13.22 10.62 -0.75
C VAL A 351 12.16 11.68 -0.96
N ARG A 352 12.40 12.62 -1.88
CA ARG A 352 11.52 13.75 -2.15
C ARG A 352 11.11 13.82 -3.61
N LYS A 353 9.80 13.88 -3.83
CA LYS A 353 9.17 14.16 -5.13
C LYS A 353 8.52 15.54 -5.06
N ARG A 354 8.87 16.44 -5.99
CA ARG A 354 8.25 17.77 -6.10
C ARG A 354 7.35 17.87 -7.31
N GLU A 355 6.31 18.69 -7.24
CA GLU A 355 5.42 18.96 -8.37
C GLU A 355 6.23 19.43 -9.59
N LYS A 356 5.96 18.84 -10.76
CA LYS A 356 6.56 19.13 -12.08
C LYS A 356 8.09 19.05 -12.14
N TYR A 357 8.76 18.60 -11.08
CA TYR A 357 10.20 18.47 -11.04
C TYR A 357 10.63 17.13 -11.66
N PRO A 358 11.63 17.12 -12.58
CA PRO A 358 11.95 15.95 -13.40
C PRO A 358 12.85 14.92 -12.70
N VAL A 359 13.13 15.09 -11.41
CA VAL A 359 14.01 14.19 -10.63
C VAL A 359 13.37 13.85 -9.28
N LEU A 360 13.69 12.66 -8.77
CA LEU A 360 13.56 12.32 -7.36
C LEU A 360 14.86 12.68 -6.65
N GLU A 361 14.75 13.33 -5.50
CA GLU A 361 15.91 13.68 -4.67
C GLU A 361 16.04 12.68 -3.53
N VAL A 362 17.26 12.21 -3.25
CA VAL A 362 17.60 11.35 -2.11
C VAL A 362 18.64 12.07 -1.26
N LEU A 363 18.28 12.39 -0.02
CA LEU A 363 19.03 13.30 0.86
C LEU A 363 19.31 12.61 2.19
N LYS A 364 20.56 12.56 2.65
CA LYS A 364 20.82 12.15 4.04
C LYS A 364 20.44 13.30 4.98
N VAL A 365 19.50 13.05 5.90
CA VAL A 365 18.96 14.06 6.82
C VAL A 365 19.46 13.85 8.25
N GLU A 366 19.78 12.62 8.64
CA GLU A 366 20.40 12.29 9.91
C GLU A 366 21.59 11.35 9.67
N GLU A 367 22.70 11.55 10.39
CA GLU A 367 23.95 10.83 10.15
C GLU A 367 23.97 9.41 10.72
N SER A 368 23.18 9.15 11.76
CA SER A 368 23.17 7.88 12.50
C SER A 368 21.78 7.57 13.05
N GLY A 369 21.53 6.31 13.36
CA GLY A 369 20.25 5.83 13.88
C GLY A 369 19.20 5.65 12.78
N HIS A 370 17.99 5.30 13.22
CA HIS A 370 16.86 5.00 12.36
C HIS A 370 15.73 6.04 12.47
N GLY A 371 15.96 7.15 13.16
CA GLY A 371 14.89 8.05 13.61
C GLY A 371 13.84 7.26 14.39
N ASP A 372 12.57 7.57 14.17
CA ASP A 372 11.43 6.86 14.75
C ASP A 372 10.82 5.81 13.79
N ILE A 373 11.47 5.56 12.64
CA ILE A 373 10.99 4.62 11.60
C ILE A 373 10.88 3.18 12.12
N LEU A 374 11.81 2.80 13.01
CA LEU A 374 11.88 1.45 13.59
C LEU A 374 11.48 1.51 15.06
N SER A 375 10.45 0.74 15.41
CA SER A 375 10.04 0.60 16.81
C SER A 375 11.16 -0.04 17.65
N SER A 376 11.25 0.38 18.91
CA SER A 376 12.25 -0.16 19.85
C SER A 376 12.10 -1.68 20.01
N ALA A 377 10.86 -2.18 20.03
CA ALA A 377 10.55 -3.61 20.10
C ALA A 377 11.11 -4.40 18.90
N PHE A 378 11.02 -3.83 17.68
CA PHE A 378 11.58 -4.46 16.48
C PHE A 378 13.11 -4.50 16.51
N VAL A 379 13.75 -3.41 16.92
CA VAL A 379 15.21 -3.32 17.04
C VAL A 379 15.73 -4.31 18.08
N GLU A 380 15.08 -4.40 19.24
CA GLU A 380 15.40 -5.37 20.28
C GLU A 380 15.23 -6.81 19.78
N TRP A 381 14.09 -7.12 19.16
CA TRP A 381 13.85 -8.42 18.55
C TRP A 381 14.95 -8.81 17.56
N ARG A 382 15.33 -7.92 16.65
CA ARG A 382 16.34 -8.20 15.61
C ARG A 382 17.78 -8.25 16.12
N THR A 383 18.06 -7.66 17.27
CA THR A 383 19.44 -7.59 17.83
C THR A 383 19.72 -8.72 18.81
N THR A 384 18.75 -9.04 19.68
CA THR A 384 18.95 -10.02 20.76
C THR A 384 17.82 -11.06 20.82
N GLY A 385 16.57 -10.64 20.60
CA GLY A 385 15.39 -11.50 20.76
C GLY A 385 15.39 -12.71 19.83
N LEU A 386 15.72 -12.52 18.56
CA LEU A 386 15.74 -13.58 17.55
C LEU A 386 16.79 -14.66 17.85
N GLN A 387 17.99 -14.25 18.25
CA GLN A 387 19.06 -15.20 18.62
C GLN A 387 18.66 -16.03 19.84
N SER A 388 18.09 -15.38 20.85
CA SER A 388 17.61 -16.04 22.07
C SER A 388 16.48 -17.03 21.75
N HIS A 389 15.55 -16.64 20.88
CA HIS A 389 14.47 -17.51 20.41
C HIS A 389 14.99 -18.72 19.63
N GLN A 390 16.00 -18.52 18.77
CA GLN A 390 16.65 -19.61 18.04
C GLN A 390 17.34 -20.60 18.98
N GLN A 391 18.01 -20.13 20.03
CA GLN A 391 18.61 -21.00 21.06
C GLN A 391 17.53 -21.81 21.78
N HIS A 392 16.44 -21.16 22.19
CA HIS A 392 15.31 -21.84 22.84
C HIS A 392 14.68 -22.92 21.94
N LEU A 393 14.51 -22.65 20.64
CA LEU A 393 14.01 -23.64 19.68
C LEU A 393 14.97 -24.82 19.50
N LEU A 394 16.28 -24.62 19.64
CA LEU A 394 17.27 -25.70 19.58
C LEU A 394 17.23 -26.56 20.85
N GLU A 395 17.07 -25.96 22.02
CA GLU A 395 16.93 -26.66 23.31
C GLU A 395 15.69 -27.58 23.31
N LEU A 396 14.54 -27.05 22.88
CA LEU A 396 13.29 -27.84 22.76
C LEU A 396 13.46 -29.05 21.83
N ARG A 397 14.21 -28.91 20.73
CA ARG A 397 14.49 -30.03 19.81
C ARG A 397 15.48 -31.03 20.42
N GLY A 398 16.46 -30.56 21.19
CA GLY A 398 17.42 -31.40 21.90
C GLY A 398 16.76 -32.29 22.95
N ASP A 399 15.78 -31.77 23.69
CA ASP A 399 15.05 -32.51 24.73
C ASP A 399 14.07 -33.56 24.15
N THR A 400 13.58 -33.39 22.92
CA THR A 400 12.72 -34.39 22.25
C THR A 400 13.49 -35.62 21.70
N GLY A 401 14.82 -35.68 21.85
CA GLY A 401 15.68 -36.74 21.32
C GLY A 401 15.86 -37.99 22.21
N LEU A 402 15.16 -38.08 23.35
CA LEU A 402 15.27 -39.20 24.30
C LEU A 402 13.89 -39.76 24.63
N GLU A 403 13.32 -40.57 23.74
CA GLU A 403 12.45 -41.74 24.04
C GLU A 403 11.78 -42.23 22.74
N ALA A 404 12.52 -43.01 21.96
CA ALA A 404 11.94 -44.03 21.09
C ALA A 404 12.66 -45.34 21.40
N SER A 405 12.35 -45.91 22.57
CA SER A 405 12.59 -47.33 22.79
C SER A 405 11.48 -48.10 22.08
N GLU A 406 11.85 -48.88 21.07
CA GLU A 406 10.95 -49.84 20.43
C GLU A 406 10.43 -50.84 21.46
N PRO A 407 9.11 -51.13 21.53
CA PRO A 407 8.62 -52.26 22.28
C PRO A 407 8.68 -53.54 21.41
N PRO A 408 8.74 -54.73 22.06
CA PRO A 408 9.21 -55.99 21.48
C PRO A 408 8.26 -56.66 20.49
#